data_AF-V4A3R3-F1
#
_entry.id   AF-V4A3R3-F1
#
_cell.length_a   1.000
_cell.length_b   1.000
_cell.length_c   1.000
_cell.angle_alpha   90.00
_cell.angle_beta   90.00
_cell.angle_gamma   90.00
#
_symmetry.space_group_name_H-M   'P 1'
#
loop_
_entity.id
_entity.type
_entity.pdbx_description
1 polymer ?
#
loop_
_entity_poly.entity_id
_entity_poly.type
_entity_poly.pdbx_seq_one_letter_code
_entity_poly.pdbx_strand_id
1 'polypeptide(L)' 'PIYPCGICHKEVHENDQGILCESGCNFWFHRTCTGLTEPAFKMLTQAIYAEWVCDKCWNTKNIPVVK' A
#
# COMPACT_ATOMS: atom_id res chain seq x y z
N PRO A 1 17.45 -0.37 -5.03
CA PRO A 1 16.65 0.87 -4.90
C PRO A 1 16.10 0.97 -3.47
N ILE A 2 16.00 2.17 -2.89
CA ILE A 2 15.42 2.37 -1.55
C ILE A 2 13.96 2.77 -1.73
N TYR A 3 13.04 2.10 -1.02
CA TYR A 3 11.61 2.39 -1.08
C TYR A 3 11.14 3.03 0.23
N PRO A 4 11.02 4.37 0.29
CA PRO A 4 10.57 5.05 1.51
C PRO A 4 9.07 4.84 1.73
N CYS A 5 8.69 4.51 2.96
CA CYS A 5 7.29 4.41 3.36
C CYS A 5 6.58 5.76 3.19
N GLY A 6 5.43 5.77 2.52
CA GLY A 6 4.64 7.00 2.32
C GLY A 6 4.02 7.61 3.58
N ILE A 7 4.20 7.01 4.77
CA ILE A 7 3.71 7.51 6.07
C ILE A 7 4.88 7.85 7.01
N CYS A 8 5.75 6.89 7.32
CA CYS A 8 6.82 7.10 8.31
C CYS A 8 8.16 7.54 7.70
N HIS A 9 8.26 7.56 6.36
CA HIS A 9 9.45 7.92 5.58
C HIS A 9 10.70 7.05 5.83
N LYS A 10 10.59 5.97 6.62
CA LYS A 10 11.63 4.94 6.75
C LYS A 10 11.58 3.98 5.58
N GLU A 11 12.69 3.32 5.31
CA GLU A 11 12.78 2.29 4.27
C GLU A 11 11.84 1.12 4.55
N VAL A 12 11.15 0.66 3.51
CA VAL A 12 10.41 -0.60 3.48
C VAL A 12 11.32 -1.65 2.87
N HIS A 13 11.77 -2.60 3.69
CA HIS A 13 12.66 -3.68 3.27
C HIS A 13 11.88 -4.84 2.64
N GLU A 14 12.57 -5.73 1.93
CA GLU A 14 11.99 -6.93 1.32
C GLU A 14 11.31 -7.87 2.34
N ASN A 15 11.83 -7.91 3.57
CA ASN A 15 11.34 -8.75 4.66
C ASN A 15 10.24 -8.05 5.49
N ASP A 16 9.96 -6.78 5.21
CA ASP A 16 8.86 -6.08 5.85
C ASP A 16 7.51 -6.53 5.25
N GLN A 17 6.44 -6.47 6.04
CA GLN A 17 5.09 -6.54 5.50
C GLN A 17 4.76 -5.20 4.82
N GLY A 18 5.20 -5.04 3.57
CA GLY A 18 4.95 -3.87 2.73
C GLY A 18 3.73 -4.04 1.83
N ILE A 19 3.00 -2.95 1.58
CA ILE A 19 1.93 -2.88 0.58
C ILE A 19 2.12 -1.67 -0.34
N LEU A 20 1.83 -1.84 -1.63
CA LEU A 20 2.00 -0.82 -2.66
C LEU A 20 0.66 -0.14 -2.97
N CYS A 21 0.63 1.20 -2.98
CA CYS A 21 -0.49 1.96 -3.52
C CYS A 21 -0.39 2.02 -5.06
N GLU A 22 -0.70 0.91 -5.72
CA GLU A 22 -0.42 0.71 -7.15
C GLU A 22 -1.31 1.57 -8.06
N SER A 23 -2.60 1.64 -7.77
CA SER A 23 -3.56 2.47 -8.53
C SER A 23 -3.41 3.98 -8.26
N GLY A 24 -2.60 4.38 -7.28
CA GLY A 24 -2.50 5.77 -6.85
C GLY A 24 -1.10 6.35 -7.01
N CYS A 25 -0.40 6.50 -5.89
CA CYS A 25 0.87 7.24 -5.83
C CYS A 25 2.12 6.40 -6.09
N ASN A 26 2.01 5.07 -6.27
CA ASN A 26 3.14 4.15 -6.43
C ASN A 26 4.15 4.18 -5.27
N PHE A 27 3.72 4.58 -4.07
CA PHE A 27 4.53 4.45 -2.86
C PHE A 27 4.29 3.12 -2.16
N TRP A 28 5.35 2.58 -1.57
CA TRP A 28 5.29 1.50 -0.61
C TRP A 28 4.91 2.00 0.78
N PHE A 29 4.27 1.15 1.56
CA PHE A 29 3.86 1.44 2.93
C PHE A 29 4.06 0.21 3.81
N HIS A 30 4.60 0.39 5.01
CA HIS A 30 4.54 -0.67 6.04
C HIS A 30 3.09 -0.93 6.43
N ARG A 31 2.69 -2.21 6.53
CA ARG A 31 1.36 -2.63 6.99
C ARG A 31 0.96 -1.95 8.31
N THR A 32 1.88 -1.88 9.26
CA THR A 32 1.62 -1.25 10.58
C THR A 32 1.35 0.24 10.44
N CYS A 33 2.02 0.93 9.50
CA CYS A 33 1.80 2.35 9.26
C CYS A 33 0.43 2.62 8.64
N THR A 34 -0.09 1.71 7.81
CA THR A 34 -1.41 1.86 7.18
C THR A 34 -2.57 1.46 8.10
N GLY A 35 -2.30 0.90 9.28
CA GLY A 35 -3.33 0.36 10.17
C GLY A 35 -3.99 -0.94 9.68
N LEU A 36 -3.49 -1.55 8.59
CA LEU A 36 -4.00 -2.82 8.10
C LEU A 36 -3.77 -3.93 9.14
N THR A 37 -4.83 -4.68 9.43
CA THR A 37 -4.70 -5.89 10.26
C THR A 37 -3.94 -6.97 9.49
N GLU A 38 -3.26 -7.85 10.22
CA GLU A 38 -2.51 -8.95 9.59
C GLU A 38 -3.41 -9.86 8.71
N PRO A 39 -4.63 -10.24 9.13
CA PRO A 39 -5.53 -11.01 8.26
C PRO A 39 -5.92 -10.27 6.98
N ALA A 40 -6.25 -8.97 7.07
CA ALA A 40 -6.62 -8.18 5.91
C ALA A 40 -5.44 -8.06 4.92
N PHE A 41 -4.22 -7.87 5.43
CA PHE A 41 -3.01 -7.86 4.63
C PHE A 41 -2.83 -9.19 3.88
N LYS A 42 -2.95 -10.33 4.56
CA LYS A 42 -2.84 -11.66 3.93
C LYS A 42 -3.89 -11.89 2.85
N MET A 43 -5.13 -11.49 3.10
CA MET A 43 -6.21 -11.61 2.11
C MET A 43 -5.94 -10.75 0.88
N LEU A 44 -5.51 -9.50 1.07
CA LEU A 44 -5.20 -8.57 -0.02
C LEU A 44 -4.02 -9.05 -0.87
N THR A 45 -2.91 -9.47 -0.25
CA THR A 45 -1.71 -9.91 -1.00
C THR A 45 -1.88 -11.24 -1.71
N GLN A 46 -2.91 -12.03 -1.37
CA GLN A 46 -3.28 -13.26 -2.07
C GLN A 46 -4.36 -13.05 -3.13
N ALA A 47 -5.05 -11.90 -3.12
CA ALA A 47 -6.14 -11.61 -4.03
C ALA A 47 -5.62 -10.96 -5.33
N ILE A 48 -5.46 -11.76 -6.37
CA ILE A 48 -4.89 -11.37 -7.68
C ILE A 48 -5.66 -10.21 -8.34
N TYR A 49 -6.96 -10.07 -8.05
CA TYR A 49 -7.83 -9.03 -8.61
C TYR A 49 -8.11 -7.88 -7.65
N ALA A 50 -7.53 -7.89 -6.46
CA ALA A 50 -7.70 -6.81 -5.50
C ALA A 50 -6.47 -5.92 -5.50
N GLU A 51 -6.70 -4.61 -5.45
CA GLU A 51 -5.64 -3.63 -5.27
C GLU A 51 -5.90 -2.82 -4.00
N TRP A 52 -4.83 -2.39 -3.35
CA TRP A 52 -4.89 -1.49 -2.21
C TRP A 52 -4.51 -0.07 -2.62
N VAL A 53 -5.22 0.90 -2.04
CA VAL A 53 -5.01 2.32 -2.26
C VAL A 53 -4.87 2.99 -0.89
N CYS A 54 -3.88 3.88 -0.75
CA CYS A 54 -3.68 4.63 0.48
C CYS A 54 -4.77 5.70 0.68
N ASP A 55 -5.04 6.07 1.93
CA ASP A 55 -6.08 7.03 2.28
C ASP A 55 -5.95 8.37 1.55
N LYS A 56 -4.72 8.84 1.32
CA LYS A 56 -4.47 10.07 0.56
C LYS A 56 -5.02 9.95 -0.87
N CYS A 57 -4.69 8.90 -1.60
CA CYS A 57 -5.16 8.69 -2.98
C CYS A 57 -6.67 8.43 -3.04
N TRP A 58 -7.21 7.71 -2.07
CA TRP A 58 -8.65 7.50 -1.93
C TRP A 58 -9.41 8.82 -1.74
N ASN A 59 -8.92 9.68 -0.84
CA ASN A 59 -9.53 10.95 -0.50
C ASN A 59 -9.43 11.98 -1.62
N THR A 60 -8.29 12.04 -2.33
CA THR A 60 -8.11 12.98 -3.45
C THR A 60 -8.72 12.48 -4.76
N LYS A 61 -9.28 11.25 -4.78
CA LYS A 61 -9.77 10.59 -6.00
C LYS A 61 -8.72 10.56 -7.12
N ASN A 62 -7.44 10.53 -6.75
CA ASN A 62 -6.32 10.34 -7.68
C ASN A 62 -6.11 8.85 -7.90
N ILE A 63 -7.16 8.17 -8.35
CA ILE A 63 -7.16 6.76 -8.70
C ILE A 63 -8.03 6.58 -9.96
N PRO A 64 -7.54 5.86 -10.98
CA PRO A 64 -8.37 5.50 -12.12
C PRO A 64 -9.50 4.59 -11.66
N VAL A 65 -10.71 4.80 -12.21
CA VAL A 65 -11.92 4.06 -11.84
C VAL A 65 -11.86 2.61 -12.33
N VAL A 66 -11.07 2.36 -13.37
CA VAL A 66 -10.80 1.05 -13.96
C VAL A 66 -9.37 1.09 -14.53
N LYS A 67 -8.59 0.03 -14.34
CA LYS A 67 -7.36 -0.23 -15.09
C LYS A 67 -7.68 -1.00 -16.37
#